data_AF-A0A1Y1YDU8-F1
#
_entry.id   AF-A0A1Y1YDU8-F1
#
_cell.length_a   1.000
_cell.length_b   1.000
_cell.length_c   1.000
_cell.angle_alpha   90.00
_cell.angle_beta   90.00
_cell.angle_gamma   90.00
#
_symmetry.space_group_name_H-M   'P 1'
#
loop_
_entity.id
_entity.type
_entity.pdbx_description
1 polymer ?
#
loop_
_entity_poly.entity_id
_entity_poly.type
_entity_poly.pdbx_seq_one_letter_code
_entity_poly.pdbx_strand_id
1 'polypeptide(L)'
;MSSNKRPIRVAGASGGYTDRQRAIHDLAKECDVDVITGDWMAEGTMVMHGVNKTKKLQDPDAANGPCYDPYFLGTLDPALPVLAEKGVKLAVNAGASDPGLLAKEVADRCRERGLNLKVAYIEGDECIDQIKELQKKGDPLRNMDTGKALKDWGFEPIYAQAYLGSFGIAEAFRKGADIVIAGRVADAAPTVGAAIWWHGWDRSNLDELAGALMAGHIIECSAYATGGYYAGFKGLMDKCENLGFPIAAIEATGDTVFTKGAGPGGEMSVGTATSQLLYEIQGPSYFNSDVVANIEGITLTQVGKDEVRMTGVKGLPPPPTTKVGITSETGKLWQAEFHFFFVGLDIEEKSKWTEKQIRYAMRDHIHKFTALKFHCVGSAASDADSQDAATVDFRVFAQTKDPSIVGAGGSPAGIGLGTMTTGTFVRWCLENFLQSCPGATVEVDTRQSIARPILEYWPTIMPQNLVQERMVLEWNGEAFNIPGPTETREHGPQRSYEPQNPVQLKSFGPTTRKPLGFVALGRSGDKASDADVGFFVRKEDEWDWLRSLLSTETFIKLLGKEYLGNRIDRCELPGVKAVHFLLKDHLDRGSPFRAHSYT
;
A
#
# COMPACT_ATOMS: atom_id res chain seq x y z
N MET A 1 -8.18 39.15 9.28
CA MET A 1 -7.49 39.01 7.99
C MET A 1 -6.20 38.27 8.28
N SER A 2 -6.19 36.94 8.06
CA SER A 2 -5.00 36.12 8.27
C SER A 2 -3.89 36.64 7.35
N SER A 3 -2.72 36.97 7.89
CA SER A 3 -1.55 37.25 7.08
C SER A 3 -1.28 36.02 6.21
N ASN A 4 -1.42 36.14 4.89
CA ASN A 4 -1.20 35.03 3.96
C ASN A 4 0.23 34.49 4.16
N LYS A 5 0.37 33.42 4.95
CA LYS A 5 1.61 32.66 5.05
C LYS A 5 1.89 32.09 3.67
N ARG A 6 3.17 32.06 3.27
CA ARG A 6 3.56 31.36 2.05
C ARG A 6 3.14 29.89 2.12
N PRO A 7 3.00 29.20 0.97
CA PRO A 7 2.75 27.76 0.96
C PRO A 7 3.78 27.00 1.80
N ILE A 8 3.33 25.98 2.53
CA ILE A 8 4.23 25.01 3.16
C ILE A 8 4.77 24.07 2.09
N ARG A 9 6.06 23.78 2.14
CA ARG A 9 6.74 22.87 1.21
C ARG A 9 6.99 21.53 1.90
N VAL A 10 6.17 20.53 1.61
CA VAL A 10 6.24 19.19 2.19
C VAL A 10 6.82 18.21 1.18
N ALA A 11 7.87 17.47 1.54
CA ALA A 11 8.46 16.46 0.67
C ALA A 11 8.13 15.04 1.13
N GLY A 12 7.76 14.17 0.19
CA GLY A 12 7.51 12.74 0.46
C GLY A 12 8.78 11.91 0.24
N ALA A 13 9.34 11.36 1.31
CA ALA A 13 10.64 10.69 1.31
C ALA A 13 10.58 9.16 1.19
N SER A 14 9.46 8.54 1.56
CA SER A 14 9.36 7.08 1.64
C SER A 14 7.91 6.63 1.52
N GLY A 15 7.65 5.63 0.68
CA GLY A 15 6.42 4.84 0.68
C GLY A 15 6.55 3.47 1.36
N GLY A 16 7.69 3.17 1.97
CA GLY A 16 7.91 1.93 2.71
C GLY A 16 9.39 1.65 2.98
N TYR A 17 9.67 0.61 3.76
CA TYR A 17 11.04 0.21 4.12
C TYR A 17 11.94 -0.19 2.93
N THR A 18 11.35 -0.39 1.74
CA THR A 18 12.05 -0.74 0.50
C THR A 18 12.57 0.48 -0.27
N ASP A 19 12.21 1.70 0.14
CA ASP A 19 12.60 2.92 -0.54
C ASP A 19 14.08 3.28 -0.30
N ARG A 20 14.56 4.30 -1.00
CA ARG A 20 15.95 4.77 -0.93
C ARG A 20 16.29 5.28 0.47
N GLN A 21 17.21 4.59 1.13
CA GLN A 21 17.71 4.93 2.47
C GLN A 21 18.21 6.39 2.62
N ARG A 22 18.70 7.01 1.55
CA ARG A 22 19.25 8.39 1.57
C ARG A 22 18.22 9.50 1.32
N ALA A 23 16.93 9.17 1.17
CA ALA A 23 15.88 10.11 0.78
C ALA A 23 15.78 11.35 1.68
N ILE A 24 15.68 11.16 3.01
CA ILE A 24 15.52 12.25 3.97
C ILE A 24 16.72 13.20 3.92
N HIS A 25 17.94 12.63 3.87
CA HIS A 25 19.17 13.41 3.77
C HIS A 25 19.22 14.24 2.48
N ASP A 26 18.96 13.62 1.32
CA ASP A 26 19.07 14.28 0.02
C ASP A 26 18.00 15.39 -0.12
N LEU A 27 16.77 15.12 0.32
CA LEU A 27 15.70 16.13 0.37
C LEU A 27 16.06 17.31 1.28
N ALA A 28 16.51 17.04 2.51
CA ALA A 28 16.90 18.09 3.44
C ALA A 28 18.09 18.90 2.89
N LYS A 29 19.06 18.25 2.25
CA LYS A 29 20.29 18.88 1.77
C LYS A 29 20.10 19.68 0.48
N GLU A 30 19.39 19.13 -0.49
CA GLU A 30 19.35 19.66 -1.86
C GLU A 30 18.10 20.48 -2.16
N CYS A 31 17.04 20.34 -1.35
CA CYS A 31 15.77 21.01 -1.60
C CYS A 31 15.49 22.12 -0.58
N ASP A 32 14.69 23.09 -1.01
CA ASP A 32 14.00 24.02 -0.12
C ASP A 32 12.69 23.37 0.33
N VAL A 33 12.64 22.89 1.57
CA VAL A 33 11.51 22.15 2.18
C VAL A 33 11.34 22.56 3.63
N ASP A 34 10.10 22.64 4.10
CA ASP A 34 9.78 22.94 5.49
C ASP A 34 9.67 21.67 6.33
N VAL A 35 9.06 20.64 5.74
CA VAL A 35 8.75 19.38 6.39
C VAL A 35 9.02 18.23 5.42
N ILE A 36 9.66 17.18 5.92
CA ILE A 36 9.80 15.91 5.23
C ILE A 36 8.82 14.93 5.89
N THR A 37 8.11 14.16 5.07
CA THR A 37 7.18 13.12 5.52
C THR A 37 7.53 11.77 4.89
N GLY A 38 7.04 10.69 5.49
CA GLY A 38 7.19 9.36 4.90
C GLY A 38 6.37 8.30 5.63
N ASP A 39 6.04 7.25 4.88
CA ASP A 39 5.25 6.11 5.29
C ASP A 39 6.13 4.84 5.35
N TRP A 40 5.96 4.07 6.41
CA TRP A 40 6.56 2.75 6.66
C TRP A 40 5.52 1.68 7.04
N MET A 41 4.23 2.03 7.05
CA MET A 41 3.16 1.22 7.60
C MET A 41 2.12 0.82 6.55
N ALA A 42 2.44 -0.18 5.72
CA ALA A 42 1.45 -0.90 4.94
C ALA A 42 0.73 -1.98 5.78
N GLU A 43 -0.45 -2.45 5.36
CA GLU A 43 -1.19 -3.53 6.04
C GLU A 43 -0.32 -4.77 6.31
N GLY A 44 0.53 -5.15 5.36
CA GLY A 44 1.47 -6.27 5.54
C GLY A 44 2.47 -6.05 6.68
N THR A 45 3.00 -4.83 6.81
CA THR A 45 3.92 -4.47 7.90
C THR A 45 3.23 -4.38 9.25
N MET A 46 1.98 -3.88 9.30
CA MET A 46 1.18 -3.87 10.52
C MET A 46 1.05 -5.27 11.12
N VAL A 47 0.75 -6.26 10.28
CA VAL A 47 0.62 -7.66 10.69
C VAL A 47 1.93 -8.21 11.24
N MET A 48 3.05 -7.92 10.58
CA MET A 48 4.39 -8.36 11.03
C MET A 48 4.74 -7.75 12.39
N HIS A 49 4.56 -6.44 12.57
CA HIS A 49 4.85 -5.75 13.82
C HIS A 49 3.88 -6.16 14.94
N GLY A 50 2.60 -6.35 14.64
CA GLY A 50 1.60 -6.81 15.61
C GLY A 50 1.88 -8.22 16.14
N VAL A 51 2.31 -9.14 15.27
CA VAL A 51 2.79 -10.47 15.69
C VAL A 51 4.02 -10.35 16.57
N ASN A 52 5.00 -9.52 16.17
CA ASN A 52 6.24 -9.35 16.93
C ASN A 52 5.97 -8.75 18.33
N LYS A 53 5.12 -7.73 18.40
CA LYS A 53 4.67 -7.09 19.65
C LYS A 53 3.99 -8.08 20.57
N THR A 54 3.07 -8.89 20.03
CA THR A 54 2.37 -9.92 20.81
C THR A 54 3.35 -10.94 21.39
N LYS A 55 4.33 -11.42 20.61
CA LYS A 55 5.37 -12.33 21.12
C LYS A 55 6.19 -11.67 22.22
N LYS A 56 6.62 -10.42 22.03
CA LYS A 56 7.40 -9.66 23.01
C LYS A 56 6.68 -9.47 24.34
N LEU A 57 5.35 -9.28 24.30
CA LEU A 57 4.52 -9.17 25.50
C LEU A 57 4.39 -10.49 26.26
N GLN A 58 4.49 -11.64 25.57
CA GLN A 58 4.43 -12.98 26.17
C GLN A 58 5.79 -13.41 26.72
N ASP A 59 6.85 -13.17 25.95
CA ASP A 59 8.24 -13.46 26.28
C ASP A 59 9.14 -12.37 25.68
N PRO A 60 9.76 -11.51 26.51
CA PRO A 60 10.64 -10.43 26.04
C PRO A 60 11.79 -10.90 25.15
N ASP A 61 12.24 -12.15 25.31
CA ASP A 61 13.37 -12.72 24.56
C ASP A 61 12.91 -13.44 23.27
N ALA A 62 11.61 -13.68 23.07
CA ALA A 62 11.07 -14.40 21.91
C ALA A 62 10.81 -13.52 20.67
N ALA A 63 10.96 -12.20 20.81
CA ALA A 63 10.72 -11.24 19.72
C ALA A 63 11.93 -11.09 18.82
N ASN A 64 11.70 -10.93 17.52
CA ASN A 64 12.75 -10.62 16.56
C ASN A 64 12.92 -9.10 16.49
N GLY A 65 13.84 -8.56 17.27
CA GLY A 65 14.21 -7.13 17.20
C GLY A 65 13.13 -6.15 17.69
N PRO A 66 13.22 -4.86 17.32
CA PRO A 66 12.28 -3.84 17.75
C PRO A 66 10.88 -4.01 17.13
N CYS A 67 9.88 -3.37 17.73
CA CYS A 67 8.50 -3.34 17.23
C CYS A 67 8.18 -2.06 16.42
N TYR A 68 9.21 -1.32 16.03
CA TYR A 68 9.20 -0.23 15.06
C TYR A 68 9.94 -0.65 13.78
N ASP A 69 9.94 0.16 12.71
CA ASP A 69 10.67 -0.17 11.47
C ASP A 69 12.21 -0.20 11.68
N PRO A 70 12.87 -1.35 11.49
CA PRO A 70 14.30 -1.49 11.82
C PRO A 70 15.24 -0.75 10.86
N TYR A 71 14.79 -0.35 9.67
CA TYR A 71 15.61 0.32 8.67
C TYR A 71 15.57 1.85 8.80
N PHE A 72 14.53 2.40 9.42
CA PHE A 72 14.30 3.83 9.55
C PHE A 72 15.49 4.58 10.17
N LEU A 73 16.12 4.03 11.22
CA LEU A 73 17.28 4.68 11.85
C LEU A 73 18.45 4.81 10.88
N GLY A 74 18.65 3.83 9.99
CA GLY A 74 19.65 3.90 8.94
C GLY A 74 19.34 4.96 7.87
N THR A 75 18.07 5.32 7.70
CA THR A 75 17.61 6.40 6.81
C THR A 75 17.73 7.77 7.47
N LEU A 76 17.42 7.87 8.78
CA LEU A 76 17.43 9.12 9.52
C LEU A 76 18.84 9.56 9.94
N ASP A 77 19.69 8.64 10.38
CA ASP A 77 21.02 8.93 10.93
C ASP A 77 21.86 9.90 10.08
N PRO A 78 21.97 9.73 8.75
CA PRO A 78 22.72 10.65 7.90
C PRO A 78 22.06 12.03 7.76
N ALA A 79 20.75 12.13 7.96
CA ALA A 79 19.98 13.35 7.76
C ALA A 79 19.98 14.27 9.00
N LEU A 80 20.15 13.72 10.21
CA LEU A 80 20.05 14.47 11.48
C LEU A 80 20.84 15.79 11.50
N PRO A 81 22.13 15.85 11.08
CA PRO A 81 22.88 17.10 11.10
C PRO A 81 22.28 18.17 10.17
N VAL A 82 21.81 17.76 8.98
CA VAL A 82 21.24 18.66 7.98
C VAL A 82 19.86 19.16 8.39
N LEU A 83 19.04 18.29 9.01
CA LEU A 83 17.76 18.68 9.59
C LEU A 83 17.94 19.74 10.68
N ALA A 84 18.92 19.56 11.57
CA ALA A 84 19.26 20.51 12.62
C ALA A 84 19.79 21.84 12.08
N GLU A 85 20.71 21.80 11.10
CA GLU A 85 21.30 22.99 10.49
C GLU A 85 20.24 23.86 9.80
N LYS A 86 19.33 23.23 9.06
CA LYS A 86 18.32 23.94 8.26
C LYS A 86 16.99 24.17 8.96
N GLY A 87 16.76 23.53 10.12
CA GLY A 87 15.49 23.59 10.84
C GLY A 87 14.34 22.89 10.11
N VAL A 88 14.65 21.91 9.25
CA VAL A 88 13.64 21.11 8.53
C VAL A 88 12.98 20.13 9.48
N LYS A 89 11.65 20.09 9.49
CA LYS A 89 10.87 19.19 10.35
C LYS A 89 10.71 17.81 9.72
N LEU A 90 10.43 16.80 10.54
CA LEU A 90 10.17 15.43 10.09
C LEU A 90 8.91 14.88 10.76
N ALA A 91 8.00 14.29 9.99
CA ALA A 91 6.87 13.52 10.52
C ALA A 91 6.74 12.17 9.79
N VAL A 92 6.79 11.07 10.53
CA VAL A 92 6.76 9.70 9.96
C VAL A 92 5.96 8.77 10.84
N ASN A 93 5.49 7.66 10.29
CA ASN A 93 4.81 6.58 11.02
C ASN A 93 5.69 5.33 11.23
N ALA A 94 7.02 5.50 11.12
CA ALA A 94 8.02 4.45 11.31
C ALA A 94 8.06 3.84 12.73
N GLY A 95 7.33 4.43 13.69
CA GLY A 95 7.18 3.89 15.03
C GLY A 95 6.43 2.56 15.06
N ALA A 96 5.65 2.24 14.02
CA ALA A 96 4.86 1.03 13.88
C ALA A 96 4.07 0.66 15.15
N SER A 97 4.52 -0.35 15.91
CA SER A 97 3.90 -0.83 17.16
C SER A 97 4.67 -0.39 18.42
N ASP A 98 5.70 0.45 18.30
CA ASP A 98 6.45 1.00 19.43
C ASP A 98 7.03 2.40 19.13
N PRO A 99 6.17 3.41 18.89
CA PRO A 99 6.61 4.77 18.57
C PRO A 99 7.40 5.41 19.70
N GLY A 100 7.11 5.07 20.96
CA GLY A 100 7.83 5.57 22.13
C GLY A 100 9.28 5.10 22.19
N LEU A 101 9.54 3.80 21.94
CA LEU A 101 10.90 3.28 21.88
C LEU A 101 11.70 3.94 20.75
N LEU A 102 11.11 4.07 19.55
CA LEU A 102 11.79 4.71 18.44
C LEU A 102 12.09 6.19 18.72
N ALA A 103 11.16 6.92 19.32
CA ALA A 103 11.37 8.32 19.70
C ALA A 103 12.51 8.48 20.69
N LYS A 104 12.60 7.58 21.68
CA LYS A 104 13.72 7.55 22.62
C LYS A 104 15.06 7.33 21.91
N GLU A 105 15.14 6.34 21.01
CA GLU A 105 16.37 6.04 20.27
C GLU A 105 16.80 7.20 19.35
N VAL A 106 15.85 7.85 18.69
CA VAL A 106 16.14 9.05 17.87
C VAL A 106 16.64 10.19 18.75
N ALA A 107 16.03 10.41 19.92
CA ALA A 107 16.45 11.45 20.84
C ALA A 107 17.84 11.17 21.43
N ASP A 108 18.16 9.92 21.78
CA ASP A 108 19.50 9.50 22.21
C ASP A 108 20.53 9.83 21.12
N ARG A 109 20.26 9.48 19.86
CA ARG A 109 21.13 9.77 18.71
C ARG A 109 21.35 11.27 18.49
N CYS A 110 20.33 12.09 18.73
CA CYS A 110 20.46 13.55 18.70
C CYS A 110 21.38 14.05 19.82
N ARG A 111 21.18 13.57 21.05
CA ARG A 111 22.01 13.91 22.23
C ARG A 111 23.47 13.52 22.03
N GLU A 112 23.74 12.31 21.56
CA GLU A 112 25.09 11.81 21.27
C GLU A 112 25.85 12.67 20.26
N ARG A 113 25.14 13.27 19.30
CA ARG A 113 25.70 14.16 18.28
C ARG A 113 25.71 15.65 18.70
N GLY A 114 25.22 15.97 19.90
CA GLY A 114 25.09 17.35 20.37
C GLY A 114 24.06 18.19 19.59
N LEU A 115 23.08 17.54 18.95
CA LEU A 115 22.03 18.21 18.20
C LEU A 115 20.85 18.57 19.12
N ASN A 116 20.40 19.82 19.08
CA ASN A 116 19.26 20.29 19.85
C ASN A 116 17.94 20.08 19.10
N LEU A 117 17.69 18.85 18.64
CA LEU A 117 16.45 18.44 17.99
C LEU A 117 15.50 17.82 19.03
N LYS A 118 14.25 18.27 19.03
CA LYS A 118 13.19 17.79 19.92
C LYS A 118 12.34 16.72 19.25
N VAL A 119 12.17 15.59 19.92
CA VAL A 119 11.42 14.44 19.41
C VAL A 119 10.10 14.29 20.18
N ALA A 120 9.00 14.15 19.45
CA ALA A 120 7.70 13.81 20.00
C ALA A 120 7.17 12.55 19.31
N TYR A 121 6.21 11.88 19.94
CA TYR A 121 5.59 10.70 19.34
C TYR A 121 4.08 10.65 19.54
N ILE A 122 3.41 9.96 18.61
CA ILE A 122 1.95 9.75 18.61
C ILE A 122 1.67 8.28 18.89
N GLU A 123 0.78 8.02 19.83
CA GLU A 123 0.34 6.69 20.24
C GLU A 123 -1.19 6.67 20.44
N GLY A 124 -1.73 5.49 20.78
CA GLY A 124 -3.17 5.28 20.94
C GLY A 124 -3.84 4.60 19.74
N ASP A 125 -3.03 4.17 18.77
CA ASP A 125 -3.44 3.33 17.65
C ASP A 125 -3.71 1.89 18.11
N GLU A 126 -2.94 1.36 19.06
CA GLU A 126 -3.19 0.04 19.66
C GLU A 126 -4.59 0.00 20.30
N CYS A 127 -5.48 -0.85 19.78
CA CYS A 127 -6.90 -0.85 20.17
C CYS A 127 -7.51 -2.25 20.32
N ILE A 128 -6.70 -3.28 20.57
CA ILE A 128 -7.17 -4.67 20.71
C ILE A 128 -8.19 -4.83 21.84
N ASP A 129 -8.07 -4.08 22.93
CA ASP A 129 -9.01 -4.14 24.05
C ASP A 129 -10.36 -3.53 23.67
N GLN A 130 -10.38 -2.41 22.96
CA GLN A 130 -11.59 -1.80 22.41
C GLN A 130 -12.30 -2.75 21.45
N ILE A 131 -11.55 -3.46 20.60
CA ILE A 131 -12.07 -4.50 19.70
C ILE A 131 -12.72 -5.64 20.48
N LYS A 132 -12.06 -6.15 21.53
CA LYS A 132 -12.63 -7.20 22.40
C LYS A 132 -13.89 -6.73 23.11
N GLU A 133 -13.93 -5.48 23.58
CA GLU A 133 -15.11 -4.90 24.23
C GLU A 133 -16.28 -4.73 23.25
N LEU A 134 -16.02 -4.31 22.01
CA LEU A 134 -17.05 -4.26 20.96
C LEU A 134 -17.60 -5.65 20.65
N GLN A 135 -16.74 -6.65 20.55
CA GLN A 135 -17.14 -8.05 20.34
C GLN A 135 -18.03 -8.56 21.50
N LYS A 136 -17.67 -8.26 22.76
CA LYS A 136 -18.50 -8.60 23.94
C LYS A 136 -19.86 -7.91 23.92
N LYS A 137 -19.94 -6.68 23.39
CA LYS A 137 -21.18 -5.92 23.20
C LYS A 137 -22.02 -6.40 22.01
N GLY A 138 -21.54 -7.39 21.26
CA GLY A 138 -22.25 -7.98 20.13
C GLY A 138 -22.04 -7.26 18.80
N ASP A 139 -21.05 -6.35 18.71
CA ASP A 139 -20.67 -5.76 17.43
C ASP A 139 -20.10 -6.87 16.51
N PRO A 140 -20.61 -7.02 15.27
CA PRO A 140 -20.10 -8.03 14.35
C PRO A 140 -18.68 -7.74 13.83
N LEU A 141 -18.16 -6.51 14.00
CA LEU A 141 -16.86 -6.06 13.51
C LEU A 141 -16.62 -6.48 12.06
N ARG A 142 -17.57 -6.08 11.21
CA ARG A 142 -17.63 -6.56 9.83
C ARG A 142 -16.36 -6.17 9.08
N ASN A 143 -15.87 -7.10 8.28
CA ASN A 143 -14.81 -6.82 7.33
C ASN A 143 -15.29 -5.76 6.34
N MET A 144 -14.49 -4.71 6.10
CA MET A 144 -14.85 -3.60 5.22
C MET A 144 -15.03 -4.02 3.76
N ASP A 145 -14.29 -5.03 3.32
CA ASP A 145 -14.19 -5.43 1.92
C ASP A 145 -15.23 -6.52 1.59
N THR A 146 -15.38 -7.51 2.49
CA THR A 146 -16.23 -8.69 2.30
C THR A 146 -17.58 -8.63 3.02
N GLY A 147 -17.75 -7.73 3.98
CA GLY A 147 -18.96 -7.62 4.82
C GLY A 147 -19.18 -8.78 5.81
N LYS A 148 -18.31 -9.79 5.81
CA LYS A 148 -18.35 -10.95 6.73
C LYS A 148 -18.13 -10.48 8.18
N ALA A 149 -18.70 -11.20 9.15
CA ALA A 149 -18.49 -10.88 10.56
C ALA A 149 -17.18 -11.49 11.07
N LEU A 150 -16.53 -10.85 12.05
CA LEU A 150 -15.23 -11.29 12.57
C LEU A 150 -15.25 -12.73 13.10
N LYS A 151 -16.37 -13.15 13.69
CA LYS A 151 -16.57 -14.54 14.17
C LYS A 151 -16.48 -15.60 13.07
N ASP A 152 -16.72 -15.22 11.81
CA ASP A 152 -16.69 -16.11 10.66
C ASP A 152 -15.29 -16.17 10.01
N TRP A 153 -14.31 -15.42 10.53
CA TRP A 153 -12.95 -15.34 9.99
C TRP A 153 -12.17 -16.66 10.15
N GLY A 154 -12.38 -17.38 11.26
CA GLY A 154 -11.68 -18.63 11.57
C GLY A 154 -10.29 -18.44 12.23
N PHE A 155 -9.90 -17.20 12.52
CA PHE A 155 -8.67 -16.83 13.22
C PHE A 155 -8.99 -16.02 14.48
N GLU A 156 -8.17 -16.17 15.51
CA GLU A 156 -8.24 -15.35 16.71
C GLU A 156 -7.55 -13.99 16.50
N PRO A 157 -8.19 -12.87 16.86
CA PRO A 157 -7.55 -11.55 16.92
C PRO A 157 -6.49 -11.50 18.03
N ILE A 158 -5.23 -11.25 17.67
CA ILE A 158 -4.14 -11.12 18.67
C ILE A 158 -3.74 -9.66 18.90
N TYR A 159 -3.94 -8.80 17.91
CA TYR A 159 -3.49 -7.41 17.94
C TYR A 159 -4.34 -6.56 16.99
N ALA A 160 -4.48 -5.26 17.25
CA ALA A 160 -5.27 -4.36 16.41
C ALA A 160 -4.74 -2.93 16.47
N GLN A 161 -4.71 -2.25 15.33
CA GLN A 161 -4.25 -0.86 15.21
C GLN A 161 -5.26 -0.01 14.43
N ALA A 162 -5.64 1.13 15.01
CA ALA A 162 -6.49 2.13 14.40
C ALA A 162 -5.68 3.09 13.53
N TYR A 163 -6.29 3.59 12.45
CA TYR A 163 -5.70 4.59 11.57
C TYR A 163 -5.93 5.97 12.19
N LEU A 164 -4.96 6.45 12.97
CA LEU A 164 -5.03 7.75 13.63
C LEU A 164 -5.03 8.92 12.63
N GLY A 165 -5.50 10.07 13.11
CA GLY A 165 -5.55 11.31 12.32
C GLY A 165 -4.26 12.14 12.40
N SER A 166 -4.39 13.38 11.96
CA SER A 166 -3.29 14.31 11.69
C SER A 166 -3.09 15.35 12.80
N PHE A 167 -4.08 15.52 13.68
CA PHE A 167 -4.07 16.56 14.71
C PHE A 167 -3.04 16.32 15.81
N GLY A 168 -2.72 15.07 16.16
CA GLY A 168 -1.62 14.78 17.06
C GLY A 168 -0.27 15.26 16.53
N ILE A 169 -0.02 15.04 15.23
CA ILE A 169 1.21 15.50 14.55
C ILE A 169 1.28 17.03 14.54
N ALA A 170 0.17 17.69 14.19
CA ALA A 170 0.10 19.15 14.20
C ALA A 170 0.37 19.73 15.60
N GLU A 171 -0.21 19.13 16.64
CA GLU A 171 -0.02 19.57 18.02
C GLU A 171 1.41 19.37 18.50
N ALA A 172 2.06 18.24 18.14
CA ALA A 172 3.47 18.01 18.42
C ALA A 172 4.37 19.13 17.86
N PHE A 173 4.13 19.53 16.60
CA PHE A 173 4.85 20.66 16.00
C PHE A 173 4.53 22.00 16.68
N ARG A 174 3.29 22.25 17.11
CA ARG A 174 2.93 23.46 17.90
C ARG A 174 3.66 23.52 19.25
N LYS A 175 3.91 22.36 19.88
CA LYS A 175 4.70 22.24 21.11
C LYS A 175 6.21 22.36 20.89
N GLY A 176 6.63 22.50 19.63
CA GLY A 176 8.02 22.75 19.26
C GLY A 176 8.83 21.48 18.98
N ALA A 177 8.18 20.36 18.65
CA ALA A 177 8.89 19.20 18.11
C ALA A 177 9.57 19.56 16.78
N ASP A 178 10.72 18.93 16.53
CA ASP A 178 11.42 18.93 15.24
C ASP A 178 11.15 17.62 14.49
N ILE A 179 11.05 16.53 15.23
CA ILE A 179 10.78 15.18 14.71
C ILE A 179 9.53 14.63 15.41
N VAL A 180 8.57 14.13 14.64
CA VAL A 180 7.36 13.48 15.12
C VAL A 180 7.32 12.04 14.60
N ILE A 181 7.20 11.09 15.53
CA ILE A 181 7.15 9.66 15.22
C ILE A 181 5.80 9.11 15.64
N ALA A 182 5.01 8.65 14.68
CA ALA A 182 3.72 8.01 14.95
C ALA A 182 3.85 6.48 14.95
N GLY A 183 2.93 5.81 15.66
CA GLY A 183 2.52 4.43 15.37
C GLY A 183 1.70 4.39 14.08
N ARG A 184 0.56 3.69 14.05
CA ARG A 184 -0.34 3.75 12.87
C ARG A 184 -1.12 5.07 12.83
N VAL A 185 -0.83 5.90 11.83
CA VAL A 185 -1.70 6.98 11.34
C VAL A 185 -2.16 6.67 9.93
N ALA A 186 -3.19 7.35 9.43
CA ALA A 186 -3.48 7.30 7.99
C ALA A 186 -2.29 7.80 7.16
N ASP A 187 -2.10 7.23 5.97
CA ASP A 187 -0.88 7.37 5.16
C ASP A 187 -0.54 8.84 4.87
N ALA A 188 -1.56 9.65 4.53
CA ALA A 188 -1.43 11.08 4.26
C ALA A 188 -1.39 11.97 5.53
N ALA A 189 -1.64 11.43 6.72
CA ALA A 189 -1.77 12.19 7.96
C ALA A 189 -0.51 12.98 8.35
N PRO A 190 0.73 12.49 8.11
CA PRO A 190 1.93 13.30 8.32
C PRO A 190 1.94 14.59 7.49
N THR A 191 1.52 14.53 6.22
CA THR A 191 1.45 15.69 5.33
C THR A 191 0.33 16.64 5.75
N VAL A 192 -0.85 16.11 6.07
CA VAL A 192 -1.99 16.91 6.55
C VAL A 192 -1.63 17.58 7.89
N GLY A 193 -0.99 16.88 8.82
CA GLY A 193 -0.59 17.39 10.13
C GLY A 193 0.43 18.52 10.02
N ALA A 194 1.37 18.41 9.08
CA ALA A 194 2.31 19.48 8.74
C ALA A 194 1.57 20.74 8.23
N ALA A 195 0.61 20.57 7.32
CA ALA A 195 -0.18 21.68 6.78
C ALA A 195 -1.08 22.35 7.83
N ILE A 196 -1.73 21.57 8.70
CA ILE A 196 -2.52 22.06 9.84
C ILE A 196 -1.66 22.94 10.76
N TRP A 197 -0.46 22.46 11.11
CA TRP A 197 0.47 23.22 11.95
C TRP A 197 0.87 24.54 11.30
N TRP A 198 1.26 24.49 10.02
CA TRP A 198 1.77 25.65 9.30
C TRP A 198 0.73 26.74 9.10
N HIS A 199 -0.44 26.38 8.58
CA HIS A 199 -1.51 27.33 8.26
C HIS A 199 -2.39 27.67 9.46
N GLY A 200 -2.29 26.90 10.55
CA GLY A 200 -3.08 27.10 11.76
C GLY A 200 -4.55 26.70 11.57
N TRP A 201 -4.82 25.75 10.67
CA TRP A 201 -6.16 25.23 10.44
C TRP A 201 -6.69 24.48 11.67
N ASP A 202 -8.01 24.42 11.78
CA ASP A 202 -8.74 23.58 12.72
C ASP A 202 -9.67 22.60 11.97
N ARG A 203 -10.44 21.81 12.73
CA ARG A 203 -11.33 20.77 12.17
C ARG A 203 -12.45 21.33 11.28
N SER A 204 -12.71 22.63 11.32
CA SER A 204 -13.74 23.29 10.48
C SER A 204 -13.24 23.66 9.08
N ASN A 205 -11.92 23.68 8.85
CA ASN A 205 -11.29 23.97 7.55
C ASN A 205 -11.36 22.77 6.59
N LEU A 206 -12.57 22.27 6.32
CA LEU A 206 -12.76 20.99 5.62
C LEU A 206 -12.18 21.00 4.20
N ASP A 207 -12.37 22.07 3.43
CA ASP A 207 -11.85 22.17 2.05
C ASP A 207 -10.31 22.16 2.05
N GLU A 208 -9.70 22.88 2.98
CA GLU A 208 -8.25 22.95 3.12
C GLU A 208 -7.65 21.61 3.57
N LEU A 209 -8.29 20.95 4.55
CA LEU A 209 -7.91 19.61 5.01
C LEU A 209 -8.02 18.59 3.88
N ALA A 210 -9.08 18.66 3.06
CA ALA A 210 -9.27 17.77 1.92
C ALA A 210 -8.23 18.00 0.81
N GLY A 211 -7.89 19.26 0.53
CA GLY A 211 -6.80 19.61 -0.39
C GLY A 211 -5.45 19.05 0.09
N ALA A 212 -5.14 19.23 1.38
CA ALA A 212 -3.93 18.68 1.99
C ALA A 212 -3.92 17.15 2.04
N LEU A 213 -5.08 16.51 2.22
CA LEU A 213 -5.23 15.05 2.15
C LEU A 213 -4.82 14.54 0.76
N MET A 214 -5.31 15.18 -0.30
CA MET A 214 -4.92 14.76 -1.65
C MET A 214 -3.48 15.14 -2.01
N ALA A 215 -2.95 16.21 -1.44
CA ALA A 215 -1.53 16.52 -1.54
C ALA A 215 -0.67 15.44 -0.88
N GLY A 216 -1.07 14.97 0.30
CA GLY A 216 -0.46 13.85 1.01
C GLY A 216 -0.48 12.57 0.18
N HIS A 217 -1.66 12.16 -0.29
CA HIS A 217 -1.85 10.96 -1.14
C HIS A 217 -0.93 10.94 -2.37
N ILE A 218 -0.73 12.11 -3.00
CA ILE A 218 0.14 12.23 -4.17
C ILE A 218 1.63 12.11 -3.81
N ILE A 219 2.07 12.50 -2.62
CA ILE A 219 3.51 12.50 -2.27
C ILE A 219 3.94 11.36 -1.33
N GLU A 220 3.01 10.69 -0.64
CA GLU A 220 3.32 9.70 0.39
C GLU A 220 4.09 8.49 -0.14
N CYS A 221 3.76 8.00 -1.35
CA CYS A 221 4.48 6.90 -1.98
C CYS A 221 5.76 7.35 -2.71
N SER A 222 6.39 8.46 -2.27
CA SER A 222 7.72 8.87 -2.71
C SER A 222 7.80 9.04 -4.24
N ALA A 223 8.77 8.42 -4.91
CA ALA A 223 9.08 8.63 -6.31
C ALA A 223 7.94 8.25 -7.29
N TYR A 224 6.83 7.68 -6.82
CA TYR A 224 5.65 7.36 -7.66
C TYR A 224 5.12 8.61 -8.37
N ALA A 225 4.93 9.71 -7.65
CA ALA A 225 4.49 10.97 -8.23
C ALA A 225 5.49 11.58 -9.23
N THR A 226 6.73 11.11 -9.24
CA THR A 226 7.80 11.60 -10.12
C THR A 226 8.27 10.57 -11.16
N GLY A 227 7.49 9.51 -11.39
CA GLY A 227 7.71 8.54 -12.47
C GLY A 227 7.84 7.07 -12.04
N GLY A 228 7.94 6.79 -10.74
CA GLY A 228 7.89 5.42 -10.24
C GLY A 228 6.53 4.77 -10.54
N TYR A 229 6.52 3.53 -11.02
CA TYR A 229 5.28 2.82 -11.42
C TYR A 229 4.41 3.54 -12.46
N TYR A 230 4.95 4.54 -13.17
CA TYR A 230 4.22 5.26 -14.20
C TYR A 230 4.17 4.45 -15.50
N ALA A 231 2.97 4.11 -15.97
CA ALA A 231 2.80 3.35 -17.22
C ALA A 231 3.36 4.08 -18.47
N GLY A 232 3.57 5.40 -18.40
CA GLY A 232 4.24 6.19 -19.44
C GLY A 232 5.77 6.13 -19.43
N PHE A 233 6.39 5.20 -18.67
CA PHE A 233 7.83 5.13 -18.38
C PHE A 233 8.78 5.26 -19.58
N LYS A 234 8.37 4.89 -20.79
CA LYS A 234 9.23 4.97 -21.98
C LYS A 234 9.73 6.40 -22.25
N GLY A 235 8.95 7.41 -21.86
CA GLY A 235 9.38 8.82 -21.93
C GLY A 235 10.43 9.21 -20.88
N LEU A 236 10.65 8.39 -19.87
CA LEU A 236 11.56 8.62 -18.75
C LEU A 236 12.84 7.78 -18.83
N MET A 237 13.03 7.01 -19.92
CA MET A 237 14.20 6.15 -20.11
C MET A 237 15.51 6.96 -20.07
N ASP A 238 15.47 8.19 -20.57
CA ASP A 238 16.56 9.14 -20.38
C ASP A 238 16.56 9.61 -18.91
N LYS A 239 17.56 9.18 -18.14
CA LYS A 239 17.73 9.46 -16.70
C LYS A 239 16.79 8.69 -15.76
N CYS A 240 16.47 7.43 -16.05
CA CYS A 240 15.65 6.59 -15.16
C CYS A 240 16.41 6.01 -13.95
N GLU A 241 17.73 6.20 -13.84
CA GLU A 241 18.58 5.52 -12.86
C GLU A 241 18.34 6.03 -11.42
N ASN A 242 17.92 7.28 -11.28
CA ASN A 242 17.73 7.90 -9.97
C ASN A 242 16.64 8.98 -10.03
N LEU A 243 15.38 8.56 -9.87
CA LEU A 243 14.21 9.44 -9.94
C LEU A 243 14.23 10.52 -8.84
N GLY A 244 13.62 11.67 -9.10
CA GLY A 244 13.39 12.69 -8.10
C GLY A 244 12.49 12.21 -6.94
N PHE A 245 12.30 13.04 -5.94
CA PHE A 245 11.22 12.89 -4.94
C PHE A 245 10.21 14.03 -5.09
N PRO A 246 8.92 13.82 -4.83
CA PRO A 246 7.92 14.88 -4.95
C PRO A 246 7.99 15.86 -3.78
N ILE A 247 7.72 17.13 -4.07
CA ILE A 247 7.51 18.20 -3.09
C ILE A 247 6.16 18.86 -3.37
N ALA A 248 5.27 18.91 -2.38
CA ALA A 248 4.01 19.62 -2.40
C ALA A 248 4.15 21.01 -1.75
N ALA A 249 3.97 22.07 -2.52
CA ALA A 249 3.78 23.41 -2.01
C ALA A 249 2.28 23.67 -1.76
N ILE A 250 1.82 23.45 -0.53
CA ILE A 250 0.41 23.49 -0.13
C ILE A 250 0.03 24.91 0.32
N GLU A 251 -0.86 25.55 -0.42
CA GLU A 251 -1.38 26.90 -0.16
C GLU A 251 -2.33 26.91 1.05
N ALA A 252 -2.60 28.10 1.60
CA ALA A 252 -3.53 28.27 2.72
C ALA A 252 -4.98 27.86 2.38
N THR A 253 -5.30 27.70 1.10
CA THR A 253 -6.58 27.24 0.55
C THR A 253 -6.65 25.71 0.40
N GLY A 254 -5.54 24.99 0.58
CA GLY A 254 -5.41 23.56 0.28
C GLY A 254 -5.05 23.24 -1.18
N ASP A 255 -5.12 24.22 -2.09
CA ASP A 255 -4.56 24.08 -3.45
C ASP A 255 -3.05 23.82 -3.36
N THR A 256 -2.52 23.05 -4.31
CA THR A 256 -1.13 22.58 -4.20
C THR A 256 -0.40 22.68 -5.54
N VAL A 257 0.86 23.10 -5.51
CA VAL A 257 1.79 22.92 -6.63
C VAL A 257 2.79 21.84 -6.28
N PHE A 258 2.80 20.76 -7.05
CA PHE A 258 3.78 19.69 -6.94
C PHE A 258 4.99 19.98 -7.79
N THR A 259 6.17 19.72 -7.25
CA THR A 259 7.45 19.87 -7.95
C THR A 259 8.33 18.65 -7.74
N LYS A 260 9.30 18.45 -8.65
CA LYS A 260 10.32 17.41 -8.49
C LYS A 260 11.52 17.95 -7.70
N GLY A 261 11.80 17.33 -6.56
CA GLY A 261 12.95 17.61 -5.69
C GLY A 261 14.22 16.86 -6.10
N ALA A 262 15.01 16.49 -5.09
CA ALA A 262 16.34 15.90 -5.21
C ALA A 262 16.36 14.65 -6.10
N GLY A 263 17.32 14.58 -7.02
CA GLY A 263 17.49 13.48 -7.97
C GLY A 263 17.56 13.94 -9.44
N PRO A 264 18.48 13.39 -10.24
CA PRO A 264 18.68 13.82 -11.64
C PRO A 264 17.58 13.35 -12.60
N GLY A 265 16.83 12.31 -12.22
CA GLY A 265 15.87 11.60 -13.06
C GLY A 265 14.40 11.89 -12.78
N GLY A 266 13.54 11.23 -13.53
CA GLY A 266 12.07 11.35 -13.42
C GLY A 266 11.51 12.68 -13.91
N GLU A 267 10.20 12.84 -13.77
CA GLU A 267 9.49 14.07 -14.10
C GLU A 267 8.32 14.29 -13.14
N MET A 268 7.96 15.55 -12.88
CA MET A 268 6.67 15.87 -12.26
C MET A 268 5.71 16.36 -13.36
N SER A 269 4.87 15.46 -13.86
CA SER A 269 3.91 15.75 -14.93
C SER A 269 2.48 15.43 -14.52
N VAL A 270 1.50 15.96 -15.27
CA VAL A 270 0.10 15.56 -15.07
C VAL A 270 -0.05 14.04 -15.17
N GLY A 271 0.73 13.37 -16.02
CA GLY A 271 0.67 11.91 -16.16
C GLY A 271 1.16 11.17 -14.91
N THR A 272 2.30 11.58 -14.33
CA THR A 272 2.83 10.95 -13.10
C THR A 272 1.95 11.27 -11.89
N ALA A 273 1.44 12.50 -11.79
CA ALA A 273 0.52 12.92 -10.74
C ALA A 273 -0.83 12.17 -10.81
N THR A 274 -1.42 12.05 -12.01
CA THR A 274 -2.65 11.27 -12.23
C THR A 274 -2.42 9.79 -11.92
N SER A 275 -1.28 9.24 -12.33
CA SER A 275 -0.92 7.86 -12.01
C SER A 275 -0.94 7.63 -10.50
N GLN A 276 -0.31 8.51 -9.70
CA GLN A 276 -0.35 8.36 -8.25
C GLN A 276 -1.73 8.67 -7.65
N LEU A 277 -2.45 9.66 -8.17
CA LEU A 277 -3.82 9.96 -7.72
C LEU A 277 -4.74 8.74 -7.85
N LEU A 278 -4.60 7.96 -8.92
CA LEU A 278 -5.44 6.79 -9.20
C LEU A 278 -5.00 5.52 -8.45
N TYR A 279 -3.93 5.58 -7.66
CA TYR A 279 -3.50 4.48 -6.81
C TYR A 279 -4.32 4.46 -5.51
N GLU A 280 -4.87 3.30 -5.13
CA GLU A 280 -5.57 3.08 -3.85
C GLU A 280 -6.80 3.98 -3.60
N ILE A 281 -7.46 4.46 -4.65
CA ILE A 281 -8.72 5.20 -4.50
C ILE A 281 -9.91 4.25 -4.61
N GLN A 282 -10.91 4.43 -3.76
CA GLN A 282 -12.11 3.58 -3.75
C GLN A 282 -13.31 4.19 -4.50
N GLY A 283 -13.12 5.37 -5.09
CA GLY A 283 -14.18 6.12 -5.75
C GLY A 283 -14.06 7.63 -5.51
N PRO A 284 -15.14 8.38 -5.76
CA PRO A 284 -15.12 9.85 -5.69
C PRO A 284 -14.91 10.44 -4.29
N SER A 285 -15.15 9.67 -3.22
CA SER A 285 -14.93 10.10 -1.84
C SER A 285 -13.72 9.39 -1.24
N TYR A 286 -12.65 10.12 -0.94
CA TYR A 286 -11.51 9.57 -0.21
C TYR A 286 -11.74 9.72 1.30
N PHE A 287 -11.85 8.61 2.02
CA PHE A 287 -12.14 8.60 3.45
C PHE A 287 -10.87 8.70 4.30
N ASN A 288 -10.84 9.63 5.25
CA ASN A 288 -9.79 9.78 6.25
C ASN A 288 -10.40 10.11 7.63
N SER A 289 -9.64 9.88 8.70
CA SER A 289 -10.06 10.15 10.08
C SER A 289 -10.38 11.62 10.35
N ASP A 290 -9.74 12.56 9.63
CA ASP A 290 -9.91 13.99 9.85
C ASP A 290 -10.93 14.66 8.91
N VAL A 291 -11.08 14.14 7.69
CA VAL A 291 -11.92 14.71 6.64
C VAL A 291 -12.26 13.66 5.60
N VAL A 292 -13.34 13.85 4.84
CA VAL A 292 -13.56 13.12 3.59
C VAL A 292 -13.30 14.06 2.42
N ALA A 293 -12.40 13.71 1.51
CA ALA A 293 -12.14 14.48 0.30
C ALA A 293 -13.01 13.99 -0.86
N ASN A 294 -13.87 14.86 -1.39
CA ASN A 294 -14.52 14.64 -2.67
C ASN A 294 -13.55 15.05 -3.80
N ILE A 295 -13.17 14.09 -4.63
CA ILE A 295 -12.19 14.24 -5.71
C ILE A 295 -12.82 14.34 -7.10
N GLU A 296 -14.15 14.36 -7.27
CA GLU A 296 -14.78 14.47 -8.60
C GLU A 296 -14.39 15.75 -9.33
N GLY A 297 -14.20 16.84 -8.59
CA GLY A 297 -13.77 18.14 -9.11
C GLY A 297 -12.25 18.31 -9.23
N ILE A 298 -11.47 17.30 -8.89
CA ILE A 298 -10.01 17.41 -8.91
C ILE A 298 -9.51 17.69 -10.32
N THR A 299 -8.63 18.68 -10.45
CA THR A 299 -8.00 19.06 -11.72
C THR A 299 -6.50 19.11 -11.53
N LEU A 300 -5.75 18.50 -12.46
CA LEU A 300 -4.30 18.58 -12.52
C LEU A 300 -3.89 19.34 -13.78
N THR A 301 -3.15 20.44 -13.62
CA THR A 301 -2.71 21.29 -14.72
C THR A 301 -1.19 21.40 -14.72
N GLN A 302 -0.56 21.17 -15.87
CA GLN A 302 0.86 21.45 -16.04
C GLN A 302 1.08 22.97 -16.05
N VAL A 303 1.81 23.50 -15.08
CA VAL A 303 2.06 24.96 -14.95
C VAL A 303 3.52 25.35 -15.23
N GLY A 304 4.40 24.35 -15.31
CA GLY A 304 5.82 24.53 -15.63
C GLY A 304 6.48 23.19 -15.91
N LYS A 305 7.77 23.21 -16.25
CA LYS A 305 8.56 21.98 -16.33
C LYS A 305 8.72 21.43 -14.92
N ASP A 306 8.36 20.16 -14.72
CA ASP A 306 8.36 19.52 -13.40
C ASP A 306 7.48 20.26 -12.38
N GLU A 307 6.40 20.93 -12.83
CA GLU A 307 5.46 21.64 -11.96
C GLU A 307 4.00 21.37 -12.36
N VAL A 308 3.24 20.79 -11.43
CA VAL A 308 1.81 20.44 -11.63
C VAL A 308 0.98 21.09 -10.55
N ARG A 309 -0.05 21.84 -10.92
CA ARG A 309 -1.01 22.43 -10.00
C ARG A 309 -2.23 21.52 -9.83
N MET A 310 -2.62 21.28 -8.58
CA MET A 310 -3.85 20.61 -8.18
C MET A 310 -4.82 21.59 -7.53
N THR A 311 -6.08 21.54 -7.98
CA THR A 311 -7.19 22.33 -7.46
C THR A 311 -8.50 21.53 -7.48
N GLY A 312 -9.55 22.04 -6.82
CA GLY A 312 -10.92 21.57 -7.02
C GLY A 312 -11.37 20.42 -6.11
N VAL A 313 -10.53 20.01 -5.17
CA VAL A 313 -10.90 19.06 -4.10
C VAL A 313 -11.83 19.74 -3.11
N LYS A 314 -12.87 19.05 -2.65
CA LYS A 314 -13.85 19.56 -1.67
C LYS A 314 -13.94 18.71 -0.42
N GLY A 315 -14.02 19.38 0.73
CA GLY A 315 -14.08 18.75 2.04
C GLY A 315 -15.49 18.43 2.49
N LEU A 316 -15.62 17.28 3.12
CA LEU A 316 -16.83 16.83 3.78
C LEU A 316 -16.48 16.39 5.21
N PRO A 317 -17.42 16.47 6.18
CA PRO A 317 -17.15 16.04 7.54
C PRO A 317 -16.62 14.60 7.59
N PRO A 318 -15.67 14.27 8.49
CA PRO A 318 -15.14 12.92 8.64
C PRO A 318 -16.25 11.92 9.03
N PRO A 319 -16.04 10.61 8.77
CA PRO A 319 -16.94 9.57 9.26
C PRO A 319 -16.93 9.50 10.80
N PRO A 320 -18.01 9.04 11.46
CA PRO A 320 -18.01 8.80 12.91
C PRO A 320 -17.10 7.63 13.33
N THR A 321 -16.53 6.91 12.36
CA THR A 321 -15.66 5.75 12.56
C THR A 321 -14.28 5.96 11.92
N THR A 322 -13.29 5.19 12.35
CA THR A 322 -11.97 5.07 11.73
C THR A 322 -11.69 3.61 11.34
N LYS A 323 -10.81 3.40 10.36
CA LYS A 323 -10.32 2.07 9.95
C LYS A 323 -9.47 1.47 11.06
N VAL A 324 -9.67 0.18 11.31
CA VAL A 324 -8.85 -0.64 12.20
C VAL A 324 -8.36 -1.86 11.45
N GLY A 325 -7.07 -2.12 11.53
CA GLY A 325 -6.46 -3.35 11.06
C GLY A 325 -6.32 -4.35 12.20
N ILE A 326 -6.99 -5.50 12.11
CA ILE A 326 -6.87 -6.59 13.09
C ILE A 326 -5.90 -7.65 12.55
N THR A 327 -4.93 -8.02 13.37
CA THR A 327 -3.91 -9.04 13.09
C THR A 327 -4.33 -10.39 13.63
N SER A 328 -4.23 -11.44 12.82
CA SER A 328 -4.54 -12.81 13.20
C SER A 328 -3.44 -13.44 14.07
N GLU A 329 -3.80 -14.48 14.80
CA GLU A 329 -2.81 -15.44 15.33
C GLU A 329 -1.98 -16.09 14.21
N THR A 330 -0.81 -16.63 14.58
CA THR A 330 0.10 -17.29 13.63
C THR A 330 -0.01 -18.81 13.69
N GLY A 331 0.28 -19.50 12.58
CA GLY A 331 0.46 -20.97 12.57
C GLY A 331 -0.81 -21.80 12.36
N LYS A 332 -1.97 -21.16 12.14
CA LYS A 332 -3.21 -21.85 11.72
C LYS A 332 -3.23 -22.22 10.24
N LEU A 333 -2.50 -21.49 9.40
CA LEU A 333 -2.45 -21.70 7.96
C LEU A 333 -1.00 -21.52 7.49
N TRP A 334 -0.59 -22.38 6.57
CA TRP A 334 0.79 -22.45 6.06
C TRP A 334 0.77 -22.45 4.55
N GLN A 335 1.77 -21.83 3.95
CA GLN A 335 2.00 -21.86 2.50
C GLN A 335 3.38 -22.38 2.13
N ALA A 336 3.46 -22.92 0.92
CA ALA A 336 4.70 -23.33 0.27
C ALA A 336 4.52 -23.26 -1.25
N GLU A 337 5.64 -23.06 -1.95
CA GLU A 337 5.68 -22.95 -3.40
C GLU A 337 6.75 -23.86 -3.99
N PHE A 338 6.49 -24.37 -5.19
CA PHE A 338 7.43 -25.17 -5.95
C PHE A 338 7.34 -24.79 -7.43
N HIS A 339 8.48 -24.71 -8.10
CA HIS A 339 8.57 -24.22 -9.48
C HIS A 339 9.13 -25.27 -10.42
N PHE A 340 8.47 -25.42 -11.57
CA PHE A 340 8.98 -26.10 -12.74
C PHE A 340 9.23 -25.06 -13.83
N PHE A 341 10.33 -25.19 -14.55
CA PHE A 341 10.67 -24.33 -15.68
C PHE A 341 10.52 -25.15 -16.95
N PHE A 342 9.54 -24.80 -17.79
CA PHE A 342 9.28 -25.47 -19.05
C PHE A 342 9.88 -24.71 -20.22
N VAL A 343 10.48 -25.44 -21.16
CA VAL A 343 10.92 -24.92 -22.46
C VAL A 343 10.36 -25.73 -23.61
N GLY A 344 10.41 -25.15 -24.81
CA GLY A 344 9.95 -25.76 -26.06
C GLY A 344 8.45 -25.59 -26.30
N LEU A 345 7.89 -26.40 -27.21
CA LEU A 345 6.49 -26.30 -27.62
C LEU A 345 5.53 -26.85 -26.56
N ASP A 346 4.23 -26.65 -26.76
CA ASP A 346 3.13 -27.31 -26.02
C ASP A 346 3.16 -27.07 -24.50
N ILE A 347 3.49 -25.84 -24.09
CA ILE A 347 3.60 -25.44 -22.67
C ILE A 347 2.28 -25.70 -21.91
N GLU A 348 1.13 -25.52 -22.55
CA GLU A 348 -0.17 -25.77 -21.92
C GLU A 348 -0.36 -27.27 -21.64
N GLU A 349 -0.02 -28.14 -22.58
CA GLU A 349 -0.06 -29.59 -22.43
C GLU A 349 0.93 -30.08 -21.37
N LYS A 350 2.14 -29.53 -21.35
CA LYS A 350 3.17 -29.80 -20.32
C LYS A 350 2.70 -29.44 -18.92
N SER A 351 2.04 -28.29 -18.79
CA SER A 351 1.42 -27.84 -17.54
C SER A 351 0.34 -28.79 -17.07
N LYS A 352 -0.58 -29.20 -17.97
CA LYS A 352 -1.64 -30.18 -17.69
C LYS A 352 -1.07 -31.56 -17.29
N TRP A 353 -0.01 -32.01 -17.97
CA TRP A 353 0.68 -33.27 -17.65
C TRP A 353 1.26 -33.21 -16.23
N THR A 354 2.03 -32.17 -15.93
CA THR A 354 2.71 -32.02 -14.64
C THR A 354 1.72 -31.87 -13.50
N GLU A 355 0.65 -31.09 -13.68
CA GLU A 355 -0.45 -31.00 -12.71
C GLU A 355 -1.06 -32.37 -12.43
N LYS A 356 -1.37 -33.16 -13.47
CA LYS A 356 -1.95 -34.50 -13.32
C LYS A 356 -1.03 -35.42 -12.51
N GLN A 357 0.28 -35.36 -12.75
CA GLN A 357 1.28 -36.15 -12.03
C GLN A 357 1.40 -35.75 -10.56
N ILE A 358 1.43 -34.46 -10.25
CA ILE A 358 1.52 -33.95 -8.88
C ILE A 358 0.26 -34.34 -8.09
N ARG A 359 -0.93 -34.15 -8.67
CA ARG A 359 -2.20 -34.57 -8.05
C ARG A 359 -2.24 -36.08 -7.81
N TYR A 360 -1.70 -36.88 -8.74
CA TYR A 360 -1.59 -38.32 -8.57
C TYR A 360 -0.64 -38.70 -7.43
N ALA A 361 0.52 -38.05 -7.34
CA ALA A 361 1.52 -38.29 -6.29
C ALA A 361 0.99 -37.96 -4.88
N MET A 362 0.22 -36.87 -4.74
CA MET A 362 -0.43 -36.47 -3.48
C MET A 362 -1.42 -37.52 -2.96
N ARG A 363 -2.07 -38.28 -3.87
CA ARG A 363 -3.12 -39.25 -3.56
C ARG A 363 -4.18 -38.64 -2.64
N ASP A 364 -4.50 -39.33 -1.56
CA ASP A 364 -5.50 -38.89 -0.60
C ASP A 364 -5.09 -37.60 0.11
N HIS A 365 -3.82 -37.20 0.17
CA HIS A 365 -3.43 -35.96 0.86
C HIS A 365 -3.96 -34.68 0.20
N ILE A 366 -4.48 -34.76 -1.03
CA ILE A 366 -4.99 -33.61 -1.76
C ILE A 366 -6.09 -32.85 -1.00
N HIS A 367 -6.92 -33.54 -0.20
CA HIS A 367 -7.99 -32.91 0.58
C HIS A 367 -7.50 -32.12 1.80
N LYS A 368 -6.23 -32.27 2.18
CA LYS A 368 -5.63 -31.51 3.28
C LYS A 368 -5.26 -30.08 2.86
N PHE A 369 -5.12 -29.83 1.56
CA PHE A 369 -4.82 -28.49 1.05
C PHE A 369 -6.08 -27.63 0.99
N THR A 370 -6.03 -26.49 1.68
CA THR A 370 -7.04 -25.43 1.59
C THR A 370 -6.95 -24.65 0.28
N ALA A 371 -5.76 -24.61 -0.33
CA ALA A 371 -5.57 -24.15 -1.70
C ALA A 371 -4.46 -24.99 -2.34
N LEU A 372 -4.68 -25.42 -3.57
CA LEU A 372 -3.66 -26.03 -4.42
C LEU A 372 -3.87 -25.49 -5.83
N LYS A 373 -2.95 -24.61 -6.25
CA LYS A 373 -3.04 -23.85 -7.49
C LYS A 373 -1.84 -24.15 -8.37
N PHE A 374 -2.10 -24.23 -9.67
CA PHE A 374 -1.12 -24.51 -10.70
C PHE A 374 -1.19 -23.35 -11.69
N HIS A 375 -0.10 -22.61 -11.81
CA HIS A 375 -0.03 -21.41 -12.62
C HIS A 375 1.04 -21.57 -13.69
N CYS A 376 0.65 -21.44 -14.95
CA CYS A 376 1.60 -21.23 -16.03
C CYS A 376 1.81 -19.71 -16.15
N VAL A 377 2.98 -19.24 -15.74
CA VAL A 377 3.33 -17.82 -15.60
C VAL A 377 4.23 -17.40 -16.75
N GLY A 378 3.73 -16.46 -17.56
CA GLY A 378 4.44 -15.93 -18.72
C GLY A 378 4.21 -16.73 -20.00
N SER A 379 4.98 -16.40 -21.04
CA SER A 379 4.95 -17.06 -22.35
C SER A 379 6.34 -17.02 -22.96
N ALA A 380 6.76 -18.12 -23.59
CA ALA A 380 8.01 -18.16 -24.34
C ALA A 380 7.96 -17.22 -25.55
N ALA A 381 9.10 -16.63 -25.90
CA ALA A 381 9.24 -15.91 -27.17
C ALA A 381 9.06 -16.88 -28.35
N SER A 382 8.43 -16.42 -29.44
CA SER A 382 8.08 -17.27 -30.59
C SER A 382 9.28 -17.87 -31.33
N ASP A 383 10.44 -17.23 -31.22
CA ASP A 383 11.73 -17.69 -31.75
C ASP A 383 12.81 -17.24 -30.76
N ALA A 384 12.80 -17.87 -29.57
CA ALA A 384 13.67 -17.51 -28.47
C ALA A 384 15.15 -17.76 -28.84
N ASP A 385 15.97 -16.72 -28.72
CA ASP A 385 17.41 -16.75 -29.00
C ASP A 385 18.26 -17.30 -27.83
N SER A 386 17.59 -17.63 -26.72
CA SER A 386 18.20 -18.11 -25.49
C SER A 386 17.25 -19.04 -24.72
N GLN A 387 17.81 -19.86 -23.85
CA GLN A 387 17.05 -20.72 -22.95
C GLN A 387 16.14 -19.88 -22.03
N ASP A 388 16.65 -18.76 -21.49
CA ASP A 388 15.91 -17.89 -20.58
C ASP A 388 14.68 -17.28 -21.28
N ALA A 389 14.81 -16.82 -22.52
CA ALA A 389 13.69 -16.31 -23.32
C ALA A 389 12.68 -17.40 -23.75
N ALA A 390 13.10 -18.67 -23.76
CA ALA A 390 12.26 -19.82 -24.07
C ALA A 390 11.54 -20.39 -22.83
N THR A 391 11.92 -19.94 -21.63
CA THR A 391 11.48 -20.54 -20.37
C THR A 391 10.16 -19.93 -19.89
N VAL A 392 9.23 -20.81 -19.52
CA VAL A 392 7.97 -20.47 -18.86
C VAL A 392 7.97 -21.08 -17.46
N ASP A 393 7.64 -20.27 -16.47
CA ASP A 393 7.54 -20.74 -15.08
C ASP A 393 6.17 -21.41 -14.85
N PHE A 394 6.20 -22.62 -14.32
CA PHE A 394 5.04 -23.35 -13.84
C PHE A 394 5.10 -23.44 -12.32
N ARG A 395 4.42 -22.48 -11.69
CA ARG A 395 4.35 -22.30 -10.25
C ARG A 395 3.25 -23.17 -9.66
N VAL A 396 3.62 -24.03 -8.71
CA VAL A 396 2.72 -24.80 -7.87
C VAL A 396 2.65 -24.13 -6.51
N PHE A 397 1.47 -23.63 -6.14
CA PHE A 397 1.23 -22.94 -4.88
C PHE A 397 0.29 -23.76 -4.01
N ALA A 398 0.67 -23.97 -2.74
CA ALA A 398 -0.12 -24.76 -1.80
C ALA A 398 -0.35 -24.00 -0.49
N GLN A 399 -1.56 -24.16 0.07
CA GLN A 399 -1.91 -23.74 1.43
C GLN A 399 -2.57 -24.88 2.20
N THR A 400 -2.25 -25.03 3.48
CA THR A 400 -2.80 -26.07 4.35
C THR A 400 -2.83 -25.65 5.81
N LYS A 401 -3.73 -26.24 6.59
CA LYS A 401 -3.75 -26.14 8.06
C LYS A 401 -2.82 -27.17 8.73
N ASP A 402 -2.33 -28.15 7.97
CA ASP A 402 -1.44 -29.22 8.41
C ASP A 402 0.00 -28.88 7.99
N PRO A 403 0.84 -28.27 8.85
CA PRO A 403 2.21 -27.92 8.50
C PRO A 403 3.09 -29.15 8.20
N SER A 404 2.70 -30.35 8.64
CA SER A 404 3.51 -31.56 8.44
C SER A 404 3.62 -31.96 6.96
N ILE A 405 2.68 -31.54 6.12
CA ILE A 405 2.67 -31.85 4.68
C ILE A 405 3.27 -30.73 3.82
N VAL A 406 3.61 -29.57 4.40
CA VAL A 406 4.26 -28.44 3.71
C VAL A 406 5.56 -28.08 4.41
N GLY A 407 6.55 -28.98 4.40
CA GLY A 407 7.88 -28.69 4.96
C GLY A 407 8.91 -29.77 4.60
N ALA A 408 10.19 -29.40 4.60
CA ALA A 408 11.28 -30.35 4.46
C ALA A 408 11.50 -31.08 5.80
N GLY A 409 10.74 -32.14 6.05
CA GLY A 409 11.00 -33.06 7.17
C GLY A 409 10.42 -32.68 8.53
N GLY A 410 9.36 -31.87 8.59
CA GLY A 410 8.68 -31.55 9.86
C GLY A 410 9.46 -30.65 10.82
N SER A 411 10.57 -30.05 10.39
CA SER A 411 11.30 -29.01 11.13
C SER A 411 11.30 -27.69 10.35
N PRO A 412 11.05 -26.54 11.01
CA PRO A 412 11.24 -25.21 10.42
C PRO A 412 12.70 -24.89 10.04
N ALA A 413 13.67 -25.67 10.54
CA ALA A 413 15.10 -25.46 10.34
C ALA A 413 15.75 -26.71 9.74
N GLY A 414 16.05 -26.70 8.44
CA GLY A 414 16.92 -27.71 7.82
C GLY A 414 16.69 -27.93 6.33
N ILE A 415 17.54 -27.32 5.49
CA ILE A 415 17.62 -27.56 4.05
C ILE A 415 18.70 -28.61 3.81
N GLY A 416 18.32 -29.78 3.34
CA GLY A 416 19.21 -30.79 2.79
C GLY A 416 18.41 -31.94 2.16
N LEU A 417 18.94 -32.57 1.10
CA LEU A 417 18.35 -33.77 0.49
C LEU A 417 18.06 -34.88 1.54
N GLY A 418 18.78 -34.88 2.67
CA GLY A 418 18.62 -35.82 3.78
C GLY A 418 17.46 -35.53 4.76
N THR A 419 16.80 -34.36 4.69
CA THR A 419 15.63 -34.03 5.52
C THR A 419 14.31 -34.18 4.76
N MET A 420 14.34 -34.54 3.48
CA MET A 420 13.15 -34.78 2.68
C MET A 420 12.46 -36.08 3.09
N THR A 421 11.42 -35.97 3.94
CA THR A 421 10.56 -37.10 4.27
C THR A 421 9.61 -37.42 3.11
N THR A 422 9.27 -38.70 2.97
CA THR A 422 8.19 -39.15 2.08
C THR A 422 6.86 -38.55 2.53
N GLY A 423 6.02 -38.09 1.59
CA GLY A 423 4.66 -37.60 1.91
C GLY A 423 4.55 -36.10 2.20
N THR A 424 5.41 -35.28 1.60
CA THR A 424 5.38 -33.81 1.70
C THR A 424 5.15 -33.17 0.34
N PHE A 425 4.61 -31.94 0.34
CA PHE A 425 4.35 -31.11 -0.85
C PHE A 425 5.56 -31.04 -1.79
N VAL A 426 6.73 -30.74 -1.24
CA VAL A 426 7.99 -30.63 -1.99
C VAL A 426 8.36 -31.96 -2.63
N ARG A 427 8.20 -33.07 -1.88
CA ARG A 427 8.52 -34.41 -2.38
C ARG A 427 7.57 -34.84 -3.50
N TRP A 428 6.26 -34.59 -3.37
CA TRP A 428 5.29 -34.89 -4.42
C TRP A 428 5.52 -34.08 -5.70
N CYS A 429 6.06 -32.87 -5.59
CA CYS A 429 6.49 -32.13 -6.78
C CYS A 429 7.76 -32.76 -7.39
N LEU A 430 8.81 -32.93 -6.58
CA LEU A 430 10.13 -33.38 -7.06
C LEU A 430 10.14 -34.79 -7.66
N GLU A 431 9.38 -35.74 -7.12
CA GLU A 431 9.42 -37.14 -7.60
C GLU A 431 8.83 -37.33 -9.00
N ASN A 432 8.16 -36.31 -9.52
CA ASN A 432 7.67 -36.30 -10.88
C ASN A 432 8.72 -35.84 -11.89
N PHE A 433 9.86 -35.30 -11.47
CA PHE A 433 10.86 -34.71 -12.38
C PHE A 433 11.38 -35.70 -13.43
N LEU A 434 11.87 -36.88 -13.02
CA LEU A 434 12.44 -37.88 -13.94
C LEU A 434 11.39 -38.61 -14.79
N GLN A 435 10.11 -38.39 -14.51
CA GLN A 435 8.98 -38.91 -15.29
C GLN A 435 8.15 -37.78 -15.92
N SER A 436 8.65 -36.54 -15.89
CA SER A 436 7.94 -35.35 -16.34
C SER A 436 7.89 -35.27 -17.87
N CYS A 437 7.10 -34.32 -18.37
CA CYS A 437 7.08 -33.98 -19.78
C CYS A 437 8.47 -33.49 -20.27
N PRO A 438 8.77 -33.60 -21.57
CA PRO A 438 10.06 -33.16 -22.13
C PRO A 438 10.27 -31.66 -21.95
N GLY A 439 11.53 -31.25 -21.72
CA GLY A 439 11.90 -29.84 -21.56
C GLY A 439 11.50 -29.23 -20.22
N ALA A 440 11.28 -30.05 -19.19
CA ALA A 440 11.08 -29.59 -17.82
C ALA A 440 12.42 -29.52 -17.06
N THR A 441 12.58 -28.46 -16.27
CA THR A 441 13.62 -28.29 -15.24
C THR A 441 12.91 -27.96 -13.92
N VAL A 442 13.49 -28.29 -12.77
CA VAL A 442 12.91 -27.95 -11.45
C VAL A 442 13.80 -26.95 -10.72
N GLU A 443 13.19 -26.07 -9.93
CA GLU A 443 13.93 -25.23 -8.97
C GLU A 443 14.62 -26.12 -7.92
N VAL A 444 15.92 -25.97 -7.78
CA VAL A 444 16.75 -26.73 -6.82
C VAL A 444 16.82 -26.02 -5.47
N ASP A 445 16.58 -24.72 -5.43
CA ASP A 445 16.45 -23.94 -4.21
C ASP A 445 15.06 -24.10 -3.58
N THR A 446 15.00 -24.96 -2.57
CA THR A 446 13.75 -25.29 -1.88
C THR A 446 13.34 -24.28 -0.80
N ARG A 447 14.01 -23.11 -0.68
CA ARG A 447 13.65 -22.07 0.32
C ARG A 447 12.23 -21.52 0.16
N GLN A 448 11.68 -21.55 -1.05
CA GLN A 448 10.29 -21.18 -1.32
C GLN A 448 9.29 -22.28 -0.92
N SER A 449 9.77 -23.51 -0.78
CA SER A 449 8.96 -24.67 -0.40
C SER A 449 8.93 -24.93 1.12
N ILE A 450 9.67 -24.13 1.90
CA ILE A 450 9.62 -24.15 3.37
C ILE A 450 8.24 -23.67 3.82
N ALA A 451 7.68 -24.34 4.84
CA ALA A 451 6.45 -23.92 5.50
C ALA A 451 6.56 -22.47 5.96
N ARG A 452 5.78 -21.57 5.37
CA ARG A 452 5.66 -20.19 5.84
C ARG A 452 4.30 -20.01 6.48
N PRO A 453 4.21 -19.59 7.75
CA PRO A 453 2.92 -19.29 8.35
C PRO A 453 2.30 -18.12 7.58
N ILE A 454 1.04 -18.27 7.21
CA ILE A 454 0.27 -17.16 6.65
C ILE A 454 -0.20 -16.32 7.82
N LEU A 455 0.03 -15.02 7.68
CA LEU A 455 -0.52 -14.02 8.57
C LEU A 455 -1.71 -13.38 7.86
N GLU A 456 -2.85 -13.33 8.53
CA GLU A 456 -4.09 -12.79 7.99
C GLU A 456 -4.39 -11.41 8.60
N TYR A 457 -5.07 -10.59 7.81
CA TYR A 457 -5.42 -9.23 8.14
C TYR A 457 -6.92 -9.02 8.00
N TRP A 458 -7.54 -8.40 8.99
CA TRP A 458 -8.97 -8.11 9.00
C TRP A 458 -9.21 -6.61 9.13
N PRO A 459 -9.47 -5.89 8.02
CA PRO A 459 -9.87 -4.49 8.07
C PRO A 459 -11.31 -4.36 8.53
N THR A 460 -11.54 -3.57 9.57
CA THR A 460 -12.87 -3.20 10.06
C THR A 460 -12.93 -1.71 10.38
N ILE A 461 -14.07 -1.24 10.88
CA ILE A 461 -14.25 0.13 11.36
C ILE A 461 -14.58 0.14 12.85
N MET A 462 -14.13 1.17 13.55
CA MET A 462 -14.40 1.40 14.97
C MET A 462 -14.85 2.85 15.18
N PRO A 463 -15.82 3.13 16.07
CA PRO A 463 -16.17 4.51 16.43
C PRO A 463 -14.94 5.33 16.84
N GLN A 464 -14.78 6.54 16.28
CA GLN A 464 -13.60 7.37 16.53
C GLN A 464 -13.46 7.78 18.01
N ASN A 465 -14.58 7.89 18.74
CA ASN A 465 -14.58 8.23 20.16
C ASN A 465 -14.01 7.12 21.08
N LEU A 466 -13.75 5.92 20.56
CA LEU A 466 -13.07 4.85 21.30
C LEU A 466 -11.54 4.90 21.14
N VAL A 467 -11.05 5.68 20.19
CA VAL A 467 -9.62 5.91 19.99
C VAL A 467 -9.08 6.76 21.14
N GLN A 468 -7.95 6.34 21.71
CA GLN A 468 -7.30 7.03 22.82
C GLN A 468 -6.00 7.69 22.34
N GLU A 469 -6.10 8.51 21.29
CA GLU A 469 -4.94 9.17 20.69
C GLU A 469 -4.25 10.11 21.69
N ARG A 470 -2.93 9.95 21.82
CA ARG A 470 -2.08 10.83 22.63
C ARG A 470 -0.86 11.27 21.85
N MET A 471 -0.47 12.50 22.07
CA MET A 471 0.82 13.05 21.67
C MET A 471 1.70 13.18 22.92
N VAL A 472 2.92 12.66 22.87
CA VAL A 472 3.87 12.65 23.98
C VAL A 472 5.17 13.34 23.58
N LEU A 473 5.68 14.19 24.46
CA LEU A 473 6.94 14.90 24.28
C LEU A 473 8.08 14.08 24.93
N GLU A 474 9.05 13.58 24.15
CA GLU A 474 10.11 12.70 24.68
C GLU A 474 10.97 13.40 25.72
N TRP A 475 11.22 14.70 25.56
CA TRP A 475 12.18 15.46 26.36
C TRP A 475 11.71 15.79 27.79
N ASN A 476 10.41 15.75 28.07
CA ASN A 476 9.86 16.01 29.42
C ASN A 476 8.79 14.99 29.86
N GLY A 477 8.38 14.07 28.99
CA GLY A 477 7.38 13.05 29.27
C GLY A 477 5.95 13.57 29.37
N GLU A 478 5.69 14.84 29.04
CA GLU A 478 4.32 15.37 29.03
C GLU A 478 3.51 14.71 27.91
N ALA A 479 2.31 14.26 28.26
CA ALA A 479 1.37 13.61 27.35
C ALA A 479 0.07 14.44 27.25
N PHE A 480 -0.42 14.59 26.01
CA PHE A 480 -1.61 15.35 25.68
C PHE A 480 -2.60 14.46 24.94
N ASN A 481 -3.84 14.38 25.43
CA ASN A 481 -4.90 13.68 24.71
C ASN A 481 -5.31 14.48 23.48
N ILE A 482 -5.45 13.80 22.35
CA ILE A 482 -5.93 14.39 21.10
C ILE A 482 -7.38 13.90 20.90
N PRO A 483 -8.38 14.77 21.10
CA PRO A 483 -9.77 14.35 20.93
C PRO A 483 -10.07 14.10 19.45
N GLY A 484 -10.87 13.06 19.18
CA GLY A 484 -11.44 12.82 17.85
C GLY A 484 -12.39 13.95 17.40
N PRO A 485 -12.84 13.94 16.13
CA PRO A 485 -13.75 14.94 15.60
C PRO A 485 -15.13 14.86 16.29
N THR A 486 -15.67 16.03 16.64
CA THR A 486 -17.03 16.15 17.22
C THR A 486 -18.09 16.25 16.14
N GLU A 487 -17.78 16.95 15.04
CA GLU A 487 -18.64 17.07 13.86
C GLU A 487 -18.29 15.95 12.87
N THR A 488 -19.18 14.96 12.77
CA THR A 488 -18.99 13.80 11.91
C THR A 488 -20.25 13.55 11.08
N ARG A 489 -20.12 12.80 9.99
CA ARG A 489 -21.25 12.44 9.13
C ARG A 489 -21.14 10.99 8.69
N GLU A 490 -22.23 10.24 8.77
CA GLU A 490 -22.29 8.93 8.12
C GLU A 490 -22.29 9.12 6.60
N HIS A 491 -21.42 8.38 5.91
CA HIS A 491 -21.37 8.37 4.46
C HIS A 491 -21.85 7.01 3.96
N GLY A 492 -22.79 7.03 3.01
CA GLY A 492 -23.28 5.81 2.37
C GLY A 492 -22.24 5.16 1.46
N PRO A 493 -22.60 4.06 0.78
CA PRO A 493 -21.73 3.44 -0.22
C PRO A 493 -21.36 4.44 -1.31
N GLN A 494 -20.15 4.30 -1.85
CA GLN A 494 -19.68 5.10 -2.98
C GLN A 494 -20.60 4.90 -4.19
N ARG A 495 -20.79 5.97 -4.97
CA ARG A 495 -21.58 5.92 -6.19
C ARG A 495 -20.82 5.11 -7.25
N SER A 496 -21.54 4.20 -7.90
CA SER A 496 -21.08 3.48 -9.08
C SER A 496 -22.03 3.79 -10.23
N TYR A 497 -21.49 4.16 -11.39
CA TYR A 497 -22.28 4.55 -12.55
C TYR A 497 -21.60 4.20 -13.88
N GLU A 498 -22.44 3.80 -14.83
CA GLU A 498 -22.07 3.70 -16.25
C GLU A 498 -21.79 5.09 -16.86
N PRO A 499 -21.17 5.17 -18.05
CA PRO A 499 -20.78 6.44 -18.64
C PRO A 499 -21.95 7.43 -18.69
N GLN A 500 -21.76 8.64 -18.17
CA GLN A 500 -22.88 9.60 -18.06
C GLN A 500 -23.30 10.16 -19.42
N ASN A 501 -22.37 10.24 -20.38
CA ASN A 501 -22.62 10.74 -21.75
C ASN A 501 -21.81 9.93 -22.78
N PRO A 502 -22.17 8.66 -23.03
CA PRO A 502 -21.41 7.81 -23.93
C PRO A 502 -21.55 8.29 -25.38
N VAL A 503 -20.42 8.38 -26.08
CA VAL A 503 -20.34 8.63 -27.51
C VAL A 503 -20.35 7.30 -28.24
N GLN A 504 -21.08 7.21 -29.36
CA GLN A 504 -21.09 6.00 -30.17
C GLN A 504 -19.69 5.70 -30.69
N LEU A 505 -19.10 4.55 -30.30
CA LEU A 505 -17.72 4.21 -30.66
C LEU A 505 -17.46 4.20 -32.19
N LYS A 506 -18.48 3.93 -33.01
CA LYS A 506 -18.39 3.97 -34.48
C LYS A 506 -18.16 5.38 -35.04
N SER A 507 -18.48 6.42 -34.27
CA SER A 507 -18.31 7.83 -34.71
C SER A 507 -16.84 8.26 -34.78
N PHE A 508 -15.92 7.56 -34.11
CA PHE A 508 -14.48 7.81 -34.18
C PHE A 508 -13.82 7.28 -35.48
N GLY A 509 -14.59 6.66 -36.38
CA GLY A 509 -14.11 6.18 -37.68
C GLY A 509 -13.62 4.72 -37.67
N PRO A 510 -12.86 4.30 -38.70
CA PRO A 510 -12.34 2.94 -38.81
C PRO A 510 -11.42 2.54 -37.65
N THR A 511 -11.56 1.30 -37.16
CA THR A 511 -10.83 0.81 -35.97
C THR A 511 -9.87 -0.36 -36.29
N THR A 512 -8.78 -0.49 -35.54
CA THR A 512 -7.89 -1.67 -35.56
C THR A 512 -7.68 -2.22 -34.14
N ARG A 513 -7.48 -3.53 -33.98
CA ARG A 513 -7.20 -4.14 -32.68
C ARG A 513 -5.75 -3.86 -32.26
N LYS A 514 -5.55 -3.24 -31.10
CA LYS A 514 -4.24 -2.92 -30.49
C LYS A 514 -4.33 -3.04 -28.96
N PRO A 515 -3.19 -3.17 -28.25
CA PRO A 515 -3.17 -3.08 -26.79
C PRO A 515 -3.74 -1.74 -26.31
N LEU A 516 -4.55 -1.75 -25.25
CA LEU A 516 -5.17 -0.54 -24.68
C LEU A 516 -4.11 0.51 -24.28
N GLY A 517 -2.97 0.03 -23.76
CA GLY A 517 -1.79 0.81 -23.37
C GLY A 517 -1.17 1.72 -24.45
N PHE A 518 -1.61 1.61 -25.71
CA PHE A 518 -1.18 2.49 -26.79
C PHE A 518 -1.82 3.88 -26.72
N VAL A 519 -3.01 3.98 -26.12
CA VAL A 519 -3.77 5.24 -26.02
C VAL A 519 -3.96 5.62 -24.55
N ALA A 520 -4.41 4.67 -23.73
CA ALA A 520 -4.62 4.89 -22.31
C ALA A 520 -3.43 4.42 -21.49
N LEU A 521 -3.17 5.09 -20.37
CA LEU A 521 -2.28 4.63 -19.32
C LEU A 521 -3.12 4.04 -18.19
N GLY A 522 -2.55 3.10 -17.45
CA GLY A 522 -3.19 2.44 -16.31
C GLY A 522 -2.37 2.60 -15.04
N ARG A 523 -3.05 2.73 -13.91
CA ARG A 523 -2.48 2.48 -12.59
C ARG A 523 -3.45 1.64 -11.79
N SER A 524 -2.94 0.58 -11.16
CA SER A 524 -3.65 -0.15 -10.12
C SER A 524 -3.06 0.08 -8.75
N GLY A 525 -3.89 -0.04 -7.73
CA GLY A 525 -3.49 -0.20 -6.32
C GLY A 525 -4.28 -1.31 -5.63
N ASP A 526 -3.94 -1.56 -4.38
CA ASP A 526 -4.61 -2.51 -3.51
C ASP A 526 -4.92 -1.88 -2.16
N LYS A 527 -6.10 -2.18 -1.59
CA LYS A 527 -6.41 -1.80 -0.21
C LYS A 527 -7.03 -2.99 0.48
N ALA A 528 -6.21 -3.72 1.22
CA ALA A 528 -6.56 -5.04 1.75
C ALA A 528 -7.03 -5.98 0.64
N SER A 529 -8.26 -6.53 0.68
CA SER A 529 -8.69 -7.50 -0.35
C SER A 529 -9.32 -6.88 -1.59
N ASP A 530 -9.61 -5.58 -1.56
CA ASP A 530 -10.05 -4.81 -2.73
C ASP A 530 -8.86 -4.45 -3.62
N ALA A 531 -9.08 -4.47 -4.94
CA ALA A 531 -8.15 -3.95 -5.93
C ALA A 531 -8.80 -2.78 -6.67
N ASP A 532 -8.02 -1.77 -7.01
CA ASP A 532 -8.49 -0.65 -7.81
C ASP A 532 -7.63 -0.46 -9.06
N VAL A 533 -8.24 0.05 -10.14
CA VAL A 533 -7.53 0.38 -11.38
C VAL A 533 -8.15 1.59 -12.06
N GLY A 534 -7.32 2.60 -12.29
CA GLY A 534 -7.65 3.78 -13.06
C GLY A 534 -6.99 3.76 -14.43
N PHE A 535 -7.78 4.04 -15.48
CA PHE A 535 -7.31 4.26 -16.84
C PHE A 535 -7.45 5.73 -17.21
N PHE A 536 -6.42 6.34 -17.79
CA PHE A 536 -6.44 7.75 -18.16
C PHE A 536 -5.75 8.02 -19.49
N VAL A 537 -6.17 9.07 -20.19
CA VAL A 537 -5.63 9.45 -21.50
C VAL A 537 -4.76 10.69 -21.42
N ARG A 538 -3.91 10.89 -22.44
CA ARG A 538 -2.95 12.00 -22.46
C ARG A 538 -3.56 13.26 -23.06
N LYS A 539 -4.49 13.09 -24.01
CA LYS A 539 -5.09 14.18 -24.77
C LYS A 539 -6.58 14.29 -24.52
N GLU A 540 -7.10 15.50 -24.75
CA GLU A 540 -8.52 15.81 -24.54
C GLU A 540 -9.43 15.05 -25.51
N ASP A 541 -9.01 14.91 -26.77
CA ASP A 541 -9.78 14.23 -27.83
C ASP A 541 -9.91 12.71 -27.64
N GLU A 542 -9.14 12.13 -26.71
CA GLU A 542 -9.17 10.71 -26.36
C GLU A 542 -10.17 10.40 -25.22
N TRP A 543 -10.61 11.41 -24.47
CA TRP A 543 -11.41 11.24 -23.25
C TRP A 543 -12.79 10.60 -23.52
N ASP A 544 -13.51 11.15 -24.49
CA ASP A 544 -14.83 10.64 -24.87
C ASP A 544 -14.79 9.21 -25.38
N TRP A 545 -13.70 8.83 -26.07
CA TRP A 545 -13.48 7.45 -26.49
C TRP A 545 -13.25 6.53 -25.29
N LEU A 546 -12.34 6.90 -24.38
CA LEU A 546 -12.00 6.06 -23.22
C LEU A 546 -13.22 5.77 -22.35
N ARG A 547 -13.93 6.84 -21.92
CA ARG A 547 -15.08 6.71 -21.03
C ARG A 547 -16.23 5.93 -21.66
N SER A 548 -16.41 6.04 -22.98
CA SER A 548 -17.44 5.30 -23.71
C SER A 548 -17.07 3.83 -23.92
N LEU A 549 -15.79 3.53 -24.09
CA LEU A 549 -15.29 2.16 -24.29
C LEU A 549 -15.31 1.35 -22.99
N LEU A 550 -14.80 1.95 -21.91
CA LEU A 550 -14.62 1.29 -20.61
C LEU A 550 -15.89 1.41 -19.76
N SER A 551 -16.92 0.64 -20.14
CA SER A 551 -18.06 0.30 -19.29
C SER A 551 -17.71 -0.83 -18.31
N THR A 552 -18.54 -1.06 -17.30
CA THR A 552 -18.37 -2.21 -16.39
C THR A 552 -18.41 -3.53 -17.16
N GLU A 553 -19.28 -3.64 -18.17
CA GLU A 553 -19.38 -4.83 -19.02
C GLU A 553 -18.11 -5.07 -19.83
N THR A 554 -17.54 -4.03 -20.45
CA THR A 554 -16.26 -4.14 -21.17
C THR A 554 -15.15 -4.56 -20.22
N PHE A 555 -15.10 -3.97 -19.02
CA PHE A 555 -14.08 -4.28 -18.03
C PHE A 555 -14.15 -5.74 -17.55
N ILE A 556 -15.36 -6.27 -17.30
CA ILE A 556 -15.56 -7.72 -17.02
C ILE A 556 -15.02 -8.60 -18.14
N LYS A 557 -15.25 -8.22 -19.41
CA LYS A 557 -14.69 -8.96 -20.56
C LYS A 557 -13.17 -8.92 -20.60
N LEU A 558 -12.56 -7.82 -20.16
CA LEU A 558 -11.09 -7.68 -20.10
C LEU A 558 -10.48 -8.54 -18.97
N LEU A 559 -11.14 -8.62 -17.80
CA LEU A 559 -10.72 -9.51 -16.71
C LEU A 559 -10.81 -11.00 -17.10
N GLY A 560 -11.75 -11.35 -17.96
CA GLY A 560 -11.88 -12.72 -18.48
C GLY A 560 -12.09 -13.73 -17.35
N LYS A 561 -11.17 -14.70 -17.22
CA LYS A 561 -11.26 -15.78 -16.22
C LYS A 561 -10.99 -15.32 -14.78
N GLU A 562 -10.37 -14.14 -14.61
CA GLU A 562 -10.10 -13.57 -13.29
C GLU A 562 -11.36 -12.94 -12.66
N TYR A 563 -12.42 -12.67 -13.44
CA TYR A 563 -13.67 -12.16 -12.88
C TYR A 563 -14.45 -13.27 -12.16
N LEU A 564 -14.48 -13.21 -10.83
CA LEU A 564 -15.13 -14.22 -9.98
C LEU A 564 -16.59 -13.91 -9.64
N GLY A 565 -17.17 -12.84 -10.21
CA GLY A 565 -18.57 -12.46 -9.98
C GLY A 565 -18.80 -11.42 -8.87
N ASN A 566 -17.74 -10.91 -8.26
CA ASN A 566 -17.83 -9.87 -7.23
C ASN A 566 -18.23 -8.50 -7.81
N ARG A 567 -18.72 -7.61 -6.94
CA ARG A 567 -19.12 -6.25 -7.32
C ARG A 567 -17.93 -5.47 -7.88
N ILE A 568 -18.15 -4.77 -8.99
CA ILE A 568 -17.23 -3.79 -9.56
C ILE A 568 -17.92 -2.43 -9.50
N ASP A 569 -17.27 -1.47 -8.86
CA ASP A 569 -17.70 -0.08 -8.85
C ASP A 569 -16.93 0.72 -9.90
N ARG A 570 -17.63 1.63 -10.59
CA ARG A 570 -17.06 2.47 -11.65
C ARG A 570 -17.35 3.94 -11.37
N CYS A 571 -16.34 4.80 -11.51
CA CYS A 571 -16.52 6.25 -11.50
C CYS A 571 -15.63 6.95 -12.54
N GLU A 572 -15.88 8.24 -12.74
CA GLU A 572 -15.16 9.09 -13.70
C GLU A 572 -14.54 10.28 -12.96
N LEU A 573 -13.31 10.64 -13.33
CA LEU A 573 -12.62 11.85 -12.87
C LEU A 573 -12.27 12.71 -14.09
N PRO A 574 -13.21 13.57 -14.55
CA PRO A 574 -13.04 14.31 -15.81
C PRO A 574 -11.84 15.26 -15.82
N GLY A 575 -11.53 15.90 -14.68
CA GLY A 575 -10.40 16.84 -14.58
C GLY A 575 -9.02 16.21 -14.73
N VAL A 576 -8.93 14.87 -14.71
CA VAL A 576 -7.73 14.08 -15.04
C VAL A 576 -7.99 13.05 -16.15
N LYS A 577 -9.15 13.11 -16.79
CA LYS A 577 -9.57 12.25 -17.92
C LYS A 577 -9.46 10.76 -17.62
N ALA A 578 -9.85 10.38 -16.40
CA ALA A 578 -9.74 9.02 -15.92
C ALA A 578 -11.08 8.31 -15.76
N VAL A 579 -11.11 7.02 -16.09
CA VAL A 579 -12.16 6.07 -15.69
C VAL A 579 -11.55 5.15 -14.65
N HIS A 580 -12.19 5.04 -13.50
CA HIS A 580 -11.69 4.26 -12.37
C HIS A 580 -12.64 3.11 -12.03
N PHE A 581 -12.06 1.97 -11.71
CA PHE A 581 -12.75 0.75 -11.30
C PHE A 581 -12.24 0.28 -9.94
N LEU A 582 -13.17 -0.09 -9.06
CA LEU A 582 -12.88 -0.76 -7.80
C LEU A 582 -13.47 -2.17 -7.85
N LEU A 583 -12.62 -3.18 -7.74
CA LEU A 583 -12.99 -4.59 -7.72
C LEU A 583 -13.06 -5.08 -6.28
N LYS A 584 -14.27 -5.39 -5.81
CA LYS A 584 -14.48 -5.84 -4.44
C LYS A 584 -13.97 -7.26 -4.21
N ASP A 585 -13.19 -7.45 -3.14
CA ASP A 585 -12.64 -8.73 -2.71
C ASP A 585 -11.95 -9.51 -3.84
N HIS A 586 -11.15 -8.83 -4.67
CA HIS A 586 -10.52 -9.43 -5.84
C HIS A 586 -9.21 -10.15 -5.52
N LEU A 587 -8.50 -9.73 -4.46
CA LEU A 587 -7.15 -10.21 -4.14
C LEU A 587 -7.09 -11.40 -3.18
N ASP A 588 -8.24 -12.05 -2.89
CA ASP A 588 -8.36 -13.22 -2.01
C ASP A 588 -7.62 -13.02 -0.66
N ARG A 589 -8.33 -12.42 0.31
CA ARG A 589 -7.86 -12.17 1.71
C ARG A 589 -6.77 -11.10 1.87
N GLY A 590 -6.49 -10.32 0.83
CA GLY A 590 -5.77 -9.04 0.96
C GLY A 590 -4.34 -9.13 1.49
N SER A 591 -3.65 -10.24 1.20
CA SER A 591 -2.28 -10.46 1.64
C SER A 591 -1.28 -10.06 0.55
N PRO A 592 -0.14 -9.40 0.88
CA PRO A 592 0.89 -9.01 -0.09
C PRO A 592 1.51 -10.20 -0.84
N PHE A 593 1.26 -11.45 -0.44
CA PHE A 593 1.81 -12.65 -1.06
C PHE A 593 1.10 -13.11 -2.34
N ARG A 594 0.04 -12.40 -2.77
CA ARG A 594 -0.63 -12.62 -4.06
C ARG A 594 -0.92 -11.34 -4.86
N ALA A 595 -0.38 -10.20 -4.46
CA ALA A 595 -0.60 -8.93 -5.17
C ALA A 595 -0.12 -9.05 -6.62
N HIS A 596 -1.06 -9.08 -7.56
CA HIS A 596 -0.80 -8.91 -8.98
C HIS A 596 -1.05 -7.44 -9.33
N SER A 597 -0.10 -6.79 -10.00
CA SER A 597 -0.36 -5.46 -10.58
C SER A 597 -1.24 -5.63 -11.82
N TYR A 598 -2.35 -4.90 -11.90
CA TYR A 598 -3.28 -4.91 -13.02
C TYR A 598 -3.05 -3.63 -13.84
N THR A 599 -2.14 -3.68 -14.81
CA THR A 599 -1.82 -2.52 -15.68
C THR A 599 -2.30 -2.71 -17.11
#